data_AF-A0A655A0D9-F1
#
_entry.id   AF-A0A655A0D9-F1
#
_cell.length_a   1.000
_cell.length_b   1.000
_cell.length_c   1.000
_cell.angle_alpha   90.00
_cell.angle_beta   90.00
_cell.angle_gamma   90.00
#
_symmetry.space_group_name_H-M   'P 1'
#
loop_
_entity.id
_entity.type
_entity.pdbx_description
1 polymer ?
#
loop_
_entity_poly.entity_id
_entity_poly.type
_entity_poly.pdbx_seq_one_letter_code
_entity_poly.pdbx_strand_id
1 'polypeptide(L)'
;MAAAKDGTLHARPVVSWFDQGTRDVIGLRIAGGAIVWATPDHKVLTEYGWRAAGELRKGDRVAQPRRFDGFGDSAPIPADHARLLGYLIGDGRDGWVGGKTPINFINVQRALIDDVTRIAATLGCAAHPQGRISLAIAHRPGERNGVADLCQQAGIYGKLAWEKTIPNWFFEPDIAADIVGNLLFGLFESDGWVSREQTGALRVGYTTTSEQLAHQIHWLLLRFGVGSTVRDYDPTQKRPSIVNGRRIQSKRQVFEVRISGMDNVTAFAESVPMWGPRGAALIQAIPEATQGRRRGSQATYLAAEMTDAVLNYLDERGVTAQEAAAMIGVASGDPRGGMKQVLGASRLRRDRVQALADALDDKFLHDMLAEELRYSVIREVLPTRRARTFDLEVEELHTLVAEGVVVHNCSPPFKQAEFDILYGKGISREGSLIDMGVDQGLIRKSGAWFTYEGEQLGQGKENARNFLVENADVADEIEKKIKEKLGIGAVVTDDPSNDGVLPAPVDF
;
A
#
# COMPACT_ATOMS: atom_id res chain seq x y z
N MET A 1 -5.55 -1.30 4.09
CA MET A 1 -4.61 -0.74 5.07
C MET A 1 -4.91 0.74 5.28
N ALA A 2 -4.92 1.18 6.52
CA ALA A 2 -5.21 2.53 6.98
C ALA A 2 -4.09 3.02 7.91
N ALA A 3 -3.82 4.32 7.89
CA ALA A 3 -2.82 4.96 8.75
C ALA A 3 -3.48 5.60 9.97
N ALA A 4 -2.97 5.30 11.15
CA ALA A 4 -3.33 5.97 12.40
C ALA A 4 -2.58 7.31 12.54
N LYS A 5 -2.99 8.11 13.53
CA LYS A 5 -2.42 9.45 13.76
C LYS A 5 -0.95 9.43 14.17
N ASP A 6 -0.49 8.35 14.80
CA ASP A 6 0.91 8.12 15.17
C ASP A 6 1.76 7.58 14.01
N GLY A 7 1.16 7.43 12.82
CA GLY A 7 1.80 6.90 11.62
C GLY A 7 2.03 5.40 11.64
N THR A 8 1.40 4.66 12.56
CA THR A 8 1.28 3.20 12.47
C THR A 8 0.23 2.80 11.42
N LEU A 9 0.39 1.64 10.82
CA LEU A 9 -0.42 1.11 9.73
C LEU A 9 -1.20 -0.11 10.19
N HIS A 10 -2.48 -0.17 9.81
CA HIS A 10 -3.39 -1.22 10.23
C HIS A 10 -4.22 -1.74 9.07
N ALA A 11 -4.37 -3.06 8.96
CA ALA A 11 -5.47 -3.64 8.18
C ALA A 11 -6.81 -3.25 8.82
N ARG A 12 -7.71 -2.67 8.02
CA ARG A 12 -9.07 -2.29 8.42
C ARG A 12 -10.05 -2.63 7.31
N PRO A 13 -11.26 -3.11 7.66
CA PRO A 13 -12.25 -3.46 6.67
C PRO A 13 -12.78 -2.20 5.97
N VAL A 14 -13.13 -2.38 4.70
CA VAL A 14 -13.90 -1.40 3.94
C VAL A 14 -15.37 -1.65 4.26
N VAL A 15 -16.04 -0.68 4.88
CA VAL A 15 -17.44 -0.77 5.29
C VAL A 15 -18.40 -0.29 4.20
N SER A 16 -17.94 0.61 3.33
CA SER A 16 -18.73 1.13 2.20
C SER A 16 -17.83 1.65 1.08
N TRP A 17 -18.39 1.83 -0.11
CA TRP A 17 -17.73 2.48 -1.24
C TRP A 17 -18.72 3.36 -1.99
N PHE A 18 -18.21 4.43 -2.60
CA PHE A 18 -19.02 5.43 -3.29
C PHE A 18 -18.49 5.66 -4.70
N ASP A 19 -19.36 5.53 -5.70
CA ASP A 19 -19.11 6.08 -7.04
C ASP A 19 -19.46 7.56 -7.05
N GLN A 20 -18.44 8.40 -7.21
CA GLN A 20 -18.59 9.85 -7.22
C GLN A 20 -18.80 10.41 -8.63
N GLY A 21 -18.96 9.52 -9.62
CA GLY A 21 -19.12 9.86 -11.02
C GLY A 21 -17.84 10.44 -11.63
N THR A 22 -17.98 11.08 -12.78
CA THR A 22 -16.86 11.72 -13.46
C THR A 22 -16.58 13.09 -12.85
N ARG A 23 -15.37 13.29 -12.33
CA ARG A 23 -14.88 14.55 -11.75
C ARG A 23 -13.58 14.99 -12.41
N ASP A 24 -13.21 16.24 -12.17
CA ASP A 24 -11.86 16.73 -12.50
C ASP A 24 -10.87 16.21 -11.47
N VAL A 25 -9.81 15.56 -11.94
CA VAL A 25 -8.74 15.01 -11.11
C VAL A 25 -7.39 15.58 -11.53
N ILE A 26 -6.53 15.79 -10.54
CA ILE A 26 -5.12 16.12 -10.74
C ILE A 26 -4.26 14.91 -10.44
N GLY A 27 -3.12 14.79 -11.12
CA GLY A 27 -2.18 13.69 -10.88
C GLY A 27 -0.98 14.16 -10.09
N LEU A 28 -0.60 13.46 -9.03
CA LEU A 28 0.61 13.73 -8.27
C LEU A 28 1.62 12.62 -8.55
N ARG A 29 2.68 12.93 -9.33
CA ARG A 29 3.75 11.98 -9.60
C ARG A 29 4.76 12.02 -8.46
N ILE A 30 4.84 10.94 -7.71
CA ILE A 30 5.69 10.81 -6.54
C ILE A 30 7.06 10.27 -6.92
N ALA A 31 8.10 10.67 -6.18
CA ALA A 31 9.44 10.11 -6.32
C ALA A 31 9.39 8.59 -6.16
N GLY A 32 9.77 7.86 -7.20
CA GLY A 32 9.66 6.40 -7.25
C GLY A 32 8.67 5.88 -8.30
N GLY A 33 7.94 6.78 -8.98
CA GLY A 33 7.16 6.43 -10.18
C GLY A 33 5.66 6.40 -9.95
N ALA A 34 5.21 6.19 -8.71
CA ALA A 34 3.79 6.18 -8.36
C ALA A 34 3.08 7.49 -8.75
N ILE A 35 1.85 7.37 -9.25
CA ILE A 35 1.01 8.50 -9.62
C ILE A 35 -0.33 8.31 -8.91
N VAL A 36 -0.69 9.22 -8.02
CA VAL A 36 -2.04 9.24 -7.44
C VAL A 36 -2.88 10.27 -8.18
N TRP A 37 -4.05 9.85 -8.66
CA TRP A 37 -5.06 10.74 -9.25
C TRP A 37 -6.17 10.97 -8.24
N ALA A 38 -6.42 12.22 -7.89
CA ALA A 38 -7.44 12.58 -6.90
C ALA A 38 -8.13 13.89 -7.28
N THR A 39 -9.34 14.12 -6.74
CA THR A 39 -9.99 15.43 -6.87
C THR A 39 -9.19 16.50 -6.13
N PRO A 40 -9.19 17.77 -6.55
CA PRO A 40 -8.39 18.82 -5.92
C PRO A 40 -8.64 19.01 -4.43
N ASP A 41 -9.85 18.72 -3.95
CA ASP A 41 -10.26 18.82 -2.54
C ASP A 41 -9.89 17.60 -1.68
N HIS A 42 -9.52 16.48 -2.31
CA HIS A 42 -9.18 15.24 -1.62
C HIS A 42 -7.97 15.42 -0.70
N LYS A 43 -8.04 14.91 0.53
CA LYS A 43 -6.98 15.10 1.53
C LYS A 43 -5.90 14.03 1.38
N VAL A 44 -4.66 14.50 1.23
CA VAL A 44 -3.46 13.69 1.15
C VAL A 44 -2.61 13.97 2.39
N LEU A 45 -2.09 12.92 3.03
CA LEU A 45 -1.23 13.08 4.20
C LEU A 45 0.17 13.53 3.74
N THR A 46 0.66 14.62 4.31
CA THR A 46 1.99 15.18 4.06
C THR A 46 2.86 15.10 5.30
N GLU A 47 4.15 15.44 5.16
CA GLU A 47 5.07 15.52 6.31
C GLU A 47 4.76 16.66 7.30
N TYR A 48 3.71 17.45 7.04
CA TYR A 48 3.19 18.51 7.92
C TYR A 48 1.67 18.35 8.16
N GLY A 49 1.14 17.13 7.99
CA GLY A 49 -0.28 16.81 8.16
C GLY A 49 -1.11 16.83 6.87
N TRP A 50 -2.44 16.86 7.01
CA TRP A 50 -3.38 16.74 5.90
C TRP A 50 -3.48 18.01 5.05
N ARG A 51 -3.29 17.88 3.73
CA ARG A 51 -3.45 18.97 2.77
C ARG A 51 -4.32 18.55 1.59
N ALA A 52 -5.04 19.48 0.98
CA ALA A 52 -5.84 19.18 -0.20
C ALA A 52 -4.90 18.91 -1.40
N ALA A 53 -5.23 17.92 -2.24
CA ALA A 53 -4.39 17.56 -3.37
C ALA A 53 -4.08 18.77 -4.27
N GLY A 54 -5.07 19.65 -4.51
CA GLY A 54 -4.95 20.87 -5.31
C GLY A 54 -4.05 21.96 -4.73
N GLU A 55 -3.68 21.86 -3.45
CA GLU A 55 -2.72 22.75 -2.79
C GLU A 55 -1.28 22.26 -2.89
N LEU A 56 -1.09 20.99 -3.25
CA LEU A 56 0.22 20.37 -3.32
C LEU A 56 0.99 20.84 -4.54
N ARG A 57 2.31 20.99 -4.37
CA ARG A 57 3.23 21.47 -5.40
C ARG A 57 4.42 20.53 -5.54
N LYS A 58 5.12 20.64 -6.67
CA LYS A 58 6.42 19.99 -6.86
C LYS A 58 7.35 20.38 -5.71
N GLY A 59 7.96 19.39 -5.05
CA GLY A 59 8.82 19.59 -3.89
C GLY A 59 8.17 19.20 -2.56
N ASP A 60 6.84 19.30 -2.45
CA ASP A 60 6.10 18.83 -1.27
C ASP A 60 6.29 17.32 -1.09
N ARG A 61 6.13 16.82 0.14
CA ARG A 61 6.27 15.39 0.44
C ARG A 61 4.97 14.80 0.92
N VAL A 62 4.63 13.63 0.39
CA VAL A 62 3.44 12.87 0.77
C VAL A 62 3.85 11.59 1.50
N ALA A 63 3.00 11.17 2.42
CA ALA A 63 3.17 9.95 3.18
C ALA A 63 2.92 8.73 2.28
N GLN A 64 3.83 7.77 2.36
CA GLN A 64 3.73 6.45 1.76
C GLN A 64 4.08 5.40 2.82
N PRO A 65 3.52 4.19 2.75
CA PRO A 65 3.95 3.10 3.63
C PRO A 65 5.44 2.76 3.45
N ARG A 66 6.12 2.45 4.56
CA ARG A 66 7.45 1.80 4.57
C ARG A 66 7.36 0.30 4.46
N ARG A 67 6.26 -0.27 4.96
CA ARG A 67 5.87 -1.66 4.83
C ARG A 67 4.35 -1.74 4.70
N PHE A 68 3.86 -2.76 3.99
CA PHE A 68 2.45 -3.17 4.11
C PHE A 68 2.34 -4.27 5.17
N ASP A 69 1.12 -4.53 5.65
CA ASP A 69 0.75 -5.58 6.62
C ASP A 69 1.74 -6.77 6.63
N GLY A 70 2.08 -7.23 7.84
CA GLY A 70 3.01 -8.34 8.06
C GLY A 70 2.52 -9.66 7.46
N PHE A 71 3.13 -10.76 7.88
CA PHE A 71 2.75 -12.10 7.44
C PHE A 71 2.03 -12.84 8.57
N GLY A 72 1.16 -13.78 8.21
CA GLY A 72 0.59 -14.74 9.15
C GLY A 72 1.18 -16.13 8.95
N ASP A 73 0.39 -17.15 9.27
CA ASP A 73 0.80 -18.57 9.23
C ASP A 73 0.07 -19.37 8.14
N SER A 74 -0.75 -18.72 7.31
CA SER A 74 -1.56 -19.39 6.28
C SER A 74 -0.70 -19.85 5.11
N ALA A 75 -0.81 -21.14 4.79
CA ALA A 75 -0.09 -21.79 3.68
C ALA A 75 -1.09 -22.51 2.77
N PRO A 76 -1.84 -21.79 1.91
CA PRO A 76 -2.86 -22.37 1.03
C PRO A 76 -2.28 -23.34 -0.01
N ILE A 77 -0.99 -23.19 -0.32
CA ILE A 77 -0.19 -24.14 -1.10
C ILE A 77 1.17 -24.33 -0.43
N PRO A 78 1.85 -25.46 -0.67
CA PRO A 78 3.25 -25.63 -0.29
C PRO A 78 4.17 -24.53 -0.86
N ALA A 79 5.21 -24.18 -0.12
CA ALA A 79 6.16 -23.14 -0.52
C ALA A 79 6.85 -23.45 -1.85
N ASP A 80 7.15 -24.71 -2.16
CA ASP A 80 7.73 -25.09 -3.44
C ASP A 80 6.72 -25.03 -4.60
N HIS A 81 5.42 -25.20 -4.34
CA HIS A 81 4.38 -24.93 -5.33
C HIS A 81 4.29 -23.42 -5.64
N ALA A 82 4.41 -22.55 -4.63
CA ALA A 82 4.48 -21.09 -4.84
C ALA A 82 5.71 -20.71 -5.67
N ARG A 83 6.84 -21.38 -5.42
CA ARG A 83 8.04 -21.24 -6.23
C ARG A 83 7.84 -21.65 -7.69
N LEU A 84 7.18 -22.79 -7.92
CA LEU A 84 6.82 -23.24 -9.26
C LEU A 84 5.91 -22.23 -9.97
N LEU A 85 4.93 -21.63 -9.28
CA LEU A 85 4.13 -20.55 -9.83
C LEU A 85 5.00 -19.37 -10.28
N GLY A 86 5.97 -18.96 -9.47
CA GLY A 86 6.92 -17.89 -9.83
C GLY A 86 7.68 -18.21 -11.11
N TYR A 87 8.21 -19.43 -11.24
CA TYR A 87 8.88 -19.89 -12.46
C TYR A 87 7.97 -19.86 -13.69
N LEU A 88 6.72 -20.32 -13.56
CA LEU A 88 5.78 -20.40 -14.69
C LEU A 88 5.23 -19.01 -15.10
N ILE A 89 5.12 -18.09 -14.13
CA ILE A 89 4.78 -16.70 -14.41
C ILE A 89 5.90 -16.02 -15.20
N GLY A 90 7.18 -16.23 -14.84
CA GLY A 90 8.28 -15.65 -15.61
C GLY A 90 8.62 -16.41 -16.88
N ASP A 91 9.13 -17.63 -16.76
CA ASP A 91 9.73 -18.44 -17.84
C ASP A 91 8.74 -19.39 -18.56
N GLY A 92 7.44 -19.07 -18.53
CA GLY A 92 6.49 -19.75 -19.41
C GLY A 92 6.90 -19.58 -20.87
N ARG A 93 6.87 -20.64 -21.68
CA ARG A 93 7.25 -20.58 -23.10
C ARG A 93 6.54 -19.43 -23.83
N ASP A 94 7.29 -18.55 -24.48
CA ASP A 94 6.78 -17.34 -25.16
C ASP A 94 5.95 -16.40 -24.26
N GLY A 95 6.18 -16.46 -22.94
CA GLY A 95 5.41 -15.74 -21.93
C GLY A 95 4.00 -16.28 -21.72
N TRP A 96 3.72 -17.51 -22.17
CA TRP A 96 2.41 -18.16 -22.15
C TRP A 96 2.44 -19.43 -21.31
N VAL A 97 1.48 -19.57 -20.39
CA VAL A 97 1.23 -20.85 -19.72
C VAL A 97 0.20 -21.61 -20.54
N GLY A 98 0.62 -22.72 -21.13
CA GLY A 98 -0.18 -23.40 -22.12
C GLY A 98 -1.59 -23.78 -21.66
N GLY A 99 -2.61 -23.33 -22.38
CA GLY A 99 -4.00 -23.77 -22.19
C GLY A 99 -4.27 -25.23 -22.60
N LYS A 100 -3.20 -25.98 -22.92
CA LYS A 100 -3.16 -27.39 -23.28
C LYS A 100 -1.87 -27.99 -22.73
N THR A 101 -1.91 -29.27 -22.39
CA THR A 101 -0.73 -30.06 -22.05
C THR A 101 0.11 -30.37 -23.30
N PRO A 102 1.45 -30.39 -23.20
CA PRO A 102 2.28 -30.15 -22.02
C PRO A 102 2.41 -28.66 -21.65
N ILE A 103 2.55 -28.38 -20.35
CA ILE A 103 2.96 -27.06 -19.86
C ILE A 103 4.47 -26.95 -20.09
N ASN A 104 4.92 -25.87 -20.71
CA ASN A 104 6.33 -25.70 -21.09
C ASN A 104 7.02 -24.67 -20.20
N PHE A 105 8.23 -25.01 -19.76
CA PHE A 105 9.14 -24.13 -19.03
C PHE A 105 10.45 -24.03 -19.80
N ILE A 106 11.00 -22.82 -19.94
CA ILE A 106 12.26 -22.60 -20.67
C ILE A 106 13.25 -21.88 -19.79
N ASN A 107 14.38 -22.50 -19.49
CA ASN A 107 15.47 -21.84 -18.78
C ASN A 107 16.82 -22.46 -19.17
N VAL A 108 17.89 -21.67 -19.11
CA VAL A 108 19.27 -22.13 -19.39
C VAL A 108 19.94 -22.74 -18.16
N GLN A 109 19.43 -22.44 -16.97
CA GLN A 109 20.03 -22.83 -15.70
C GLN A 109 19.56 -24.22 -15.28
N ARG A 110 20.50 -25.16 -15.23
CA ARG A 110 20.20 -26.57 -14.94
C ARG A 110 19.57 -26.76 -13.55
N ALA A 111 20.05 -26.03 -12.54
CA ALA A 111 19.52 -26.09 -11.18
C ALA A 111 18.01 -25.75 -11.12
N LEU A 112 17.55 -24.78 -11.92
CA LEU A 112 16.14 -24.39 -11.97
C LEU A 112 15.30 -25.44 -12.71
N ILE A 113 15.83 -26.01 -13.81
CA ILE A 113 15.18 -27.13 -14.52
C ILE A 113 15.00 -28.34 -13.60
N ASP A 114 16.03 -28.67 -12.81
CA ASP A 114 15.99 -29.80 -11.89
C ASP A 114 14.99 -29.56 -10.74
N ASP A 115 14.91 -28.33 -10.20
CA ASP A 115 13.90 -27.99 -9.18
C ASP A 115 12.47 -28.02 -9.73
N VAL A 116 12.22 -27.45 -10.93
CA VAL A 116 10.92 -27.57 -11.61
C VAL A 116 10.55 -29.03 -11.84
N THR A 117 11.51 -29.86 -12.26
CA THR A 117 11.29 -31.30 -12.45
C THR A 117 10.88 -31.99 -11.15
N ARG A 118 11.57 -31.66 -10.05
CA ARG A 118 11.26 -32.21 -8.71
C ARG A 118 9.87 -31.80 -8.25
N ILE A 119 9.49 -30.53 -8.37
CA ILE A 119 8.18 -30.02 -7.94
C ILE A 119 7.06 -30.55 -8.86
N ALA A 120 7.28 -30.63 -10.17
CA ALA A 120 6.31 -31.20 -11.09
C ALA A 120 5.98 -32.67 -10.73
N ALA A 121 6.98 -33.43 -10.26
CA ALA A 121 6.79 -34.82 -9.82
C ALA A 121 5.89 -34.93 -8.57
N THR A 122 5.99 -34.01 -7.61
CA THR A 122 5.10 -33.99 -6.43
C THR A 122 3.64 -33.68 -6.82
N LEU A 123 3.44 -33.02 -7.96
CA LEU A 123 2.15 -32.68 -8.55
C LEU A 123 1.63 -33.74 -9.54
N GLY A 124 2.24 -34.93 -9.58
CA GLY A 124 1.80 -36.02 -10.45
C GLY A 124 2.16 -35.84 -11.92
N CYS A 125 3.09 -34.94 -12.23
CA CYS A 125 3.54 -34.67 -13.60
C CYS A 125 4.97 -35.18 -13.84
N ALA A 126 5.21 -35.72 -15.02
CA ALA A 126 6.54 -36.02 -15.53
C ALA A 126 7.07 -34.83 -16.33
N ALA A 127 8.33 -34.46 -16.09
CA ALA A 127 9.01 -33.43 -16.86
C ALA A 127 9.96 -34.07 -17.89
N HIS A 128 9.76 -33.74 -19.15
CA HIS A 128 10.49 -34.28 -20.28
C HIS A 128 11.34 -33.18 -20.93
N PRO A 129 12.68 -33.23 -20.81
CA PRO A 129 13.55 -32.28 -21.49
C PRO A 129 13.34 -32.30 -23.01
N GLN A 130 13.16 -31.13 -23.60
CA GLN A 130 13.07 -30.92 -25.04
C GLN A 130 14.26 -30.09 -25.51
N GLY A 131 15.38 -30.76 -25.78
CA GLY A 131 16.64 -30.07 -26.09
C GLY A 131 17.35 -29.55 -24.84
N ARG A 132 18.12 -28.46 -24.98
CA ARG A 132 19.03 -27.98 -23.92
C ARG A 132 18.37 -27.10 -22.85
N ILE A 133 17.29 -26.40 -23.21
CA ILE A 133 16.75 -25.30 -22.40
C ILE A 133 15.24 -25.40 -22.15
N SER A 134 14.55 -26.33 -22.83
CA SER A 134 13.08 -26.46 -22.74
C SER A 134 12.72 -27.72 -21.97
N LEU A 135 11.67 -27.62 -21.16
CA LEU A 135 11.12 -28.69 -20.34
C LEU A 135 9.61 -28.77 -20.59
N ALA A 136 9.15 -29.93 -21.05
CA ALA A 136 7.73 -30.20 -21.25
C ALA A 136 7.18 -31.00 -20.07
N ILE A 137 6.27 -30.39 -19.33
CA ILE A 137 5.62 -30.97 -18.15
C ILE A 137 4.30 -31.59 -18.60
N ALA A 138 4.19 -32.90 -18.47
CA ALA A 138 3.03 -33.69 -18.89
C ALA A 138 2.57 -34.61 -17.77
N HIS A 139 1.36 -35.13 -17.89
CA HIS A 139 0.83 -36.20 -17.05
C HIS A 139 0.43 -37.39 -17.93
N ARG A 140 0.22 -38.55 -17.32
CA ARG A 140 -0.29 -39.71 -18.08
C ARG A 140 -1.76 -39.50 -18.44
N PRO A 141 -2.22 -39.98 -19.61
CA PRO A 141 -3.64 -39.94 -19.96
C PRO A 141 -4.50 -40.58 -18.86
N GLY A 142 -5.55 -39.89 -18.43
CA GLY A 142 -6.45 -40.34 -17.35
C GLY A 142 -5.98 -40.00 -15.93
N GLU A 143 -4.75 -39.55 -15.74
CA GLU A 143 -4.26 -39.03 -14.45
C GLU A 143 -4.49 -37.51 -14.35
N ARG A 144 -4.55 -37.01 -13.11
CA ARG A 144 -4.72 -35.59 -12.78
C ARG A 144 -3.44 -34.82 -13.09
N ASN A 145 -3.56 -33.63 -13.68
CA ASN A 145 -2.44 -32.74 -13.93
C ASN A 145 -2.32 -31.68 -12.82
N GLY A 146 -1.60 -32.00 -11.74
CA GLY A 146 -1.48 -31.08 -10.61
C GLY A 146 -0.85 -29.73 -10.98
N VAL A 147 0.03 -29.69 -11.99
CA VAL A 147 0.64 -28.42 -12.46
C VAL A 147 -0.38 -27.57 -13.21
N ALA A 148 -1.22 -28.16 -14.06
CA ALA A 148 -2.29 -27.41 -14.73
C ALA A 148 -3.35 -26.92 -13.74
N ASP A 149 -3.73 -27.74 -12.78
CA ASP A 149 -4.67 -27.35 -11.74
C ASP A 149 -4.12 -26.19 -10.90
N LEU A 150 -2.85 -26.25 -10.53
CA LEU A 150 -2.16 -25.15 -9.83
C LEU A 150 -2.20 -23.86 -10.66
N CYS A 151 -1.91 -23.93 -11.95
CA CYS A 151 -2.00 -22.79 -12.86
C CYS A 151 -3.43 -22.25 -13.01
N GLN A 152 -4.44 -23.12 -13.02
CA GLN A 152 -5.85 -22.73 -13.12
C GLN A 152 -6.32 -22.05 -11.83
N GLN A 153 -6.00 -22.63 -10.67
CA GLN A 153 -6.26 -22.04 -9.35
C GLN A 153 -5.57 -20.68 -9.20
N ALA A 154 -4.37 -20.54 -9.75
CA ALA A 154 -3.64 -19.27 -9.77
C ALA A 154 -4.13 -18.29 -10.86
N GLY A 155 -5.09 -18.67 -11.71
CA GLY A 155 -5.61 -17.80 -12.77
C GLY A 155 -4.61 -17.47 -13.90
N ILE A 156 -3.46 -18.16 -13.95
CA ILE A 156 -2.41 -17.92 -14.96
C ILE A 156 -2.52 -18.88 -16.16
N TYR A 157 -3.34 -19.92 -16.06
CA TYR A 157 -3.54 -20.89 -17.13
C TYR A 157 -4.15 -20.24 -18.39
N GLY A 158 -3.49 -20.41 -19.54
CA GLY A 158 -3.93 -19.85 -20.82
C GLY A 158 -3.69 -18.34 -21.00
N LYS A 159 -3.12 -17.66 -20.00
CA LYS A 159 -2.85 -16.21 -20.05
C LYS A 159 -1.58 -15.88 -20.84
N LEU A 160 -1.61 -14.75 -21.55
CA LEU A 160 -0.46 -14.15 -22.21
C LEU A 160 0.37 -13.34 -21.22
N ALA A 161 1.61 -12.99 -21.59
CA ALA A 161 2.55 -12.33 -20.68
C ALA A 161 2.03 -11.02 -20.05
N TRP A 162 1.25 -10.24 -20.79
CA TRP A 162 0.66 -8.98 -20.32
C TRP A 162 -0.65 -9.16 -19.52
N GLU A 163 -1.21 -10.36 -19.49
CA GLU A 163 -2.41 -10.72 -18.73
C GLU A 163 -2.09 -11.49 -17.45
N LYS A 164 -0.82 -11.86 -17.25
CA LYS A 164 -0.37 -12.57 -16.06
C LYS A 164 -0.49 -11.66 -14.85
N THR A 165 -0.95 -12.24 -13.76
CA THR A 165 -1.11 -11.61 -12.45
C THR A 165 -0.67 -12.58 -11.36
N ILE A 166 -0.50 -12.07 -10.16
CA ILE A 166 -0.35 -12.84 -8.94
C ILE A 166 -1.75 -13.07 -8.35
N PRO A 167 -2.09 -14.30 -7.92
CA PRO A 167 -3.38 -14.58 -7.28
C PRO A 167 -3.64 -13.73 -6.05
N ASN A 168 -4.90 -13.32 -5.84
CA ASN A 168 -5.30 -12.45 -4.73
C ASN A 168 -4.94 -13.01 -3.35
N TRP A 169 -4.96 -14.34 -3.18
CA TRP A 169 -4.65 -14.96 -1.89
C TRP A 169 -3.19 -14.79 -1.44
N PHE A 170 -2.26 -14.36 -2.32
CA PHE A 170 -0.91 -13.94 -1.89
C PHE A 170 -0.90 -12.57 -1.19
N PHE A 171 -2.00 -11.82 -1.26
CA PHE A 171 -2.17 -10.50 -0.65
C PHE A 171 -2.99 -10.55 0.64
N GLU A 172 -3.53 -11.71 1.00
CA GLU A 172 -4.24 -11.87 2.26
C GLU A 172 -3.30 -11.56 3.45
N PRO A 173 -3.80 -10.87 4.49
CA PRO A 173 -2.97 -10.49 5.63
C PRO A 173 -2.35 -11.69 6.36
N ASP A 174 -3.03 -12.84 6.34
CA ASP A 174 -2.63 -14.05 7.07
C ASP A 174 -1.67 -14.97 6.29
N ILE A 175 -1.37 -14.69 5.01
CA ILE A 175 -0.46 -15.52 4.21
C ILE A 175 0.95 -15.57 4.83
N ALA A 176 1.56 -16.75 4.80
CA ALA A 176 2.89 -16.96 5.33
C ALA A 176 3.99 -16.33 4.47
N ALA A 177 5.01 -15.80 5.15
CA ALA A 177 6.17 -15.14 4.54
C ALA A 177 6.93 -16.08 3.59
N ASP A 178 7.04 -17.36 3.93
CA ASP A 178 7.77 -18.34 3.14
C ASP A 178 7.10 -18.62 1.78
N ILE A 179 5.77 -18.62 1.72
CA ILE A 179 4.96 -18.78 0.50
C ILE A 179 5.21 -17.61 -0.44
N VAL A 180 5.11 -16.38 0.07
CA VAL A 180 5.35 -15.17 -0.72
C VAL A 180 6.82 -15.07 -1.14
N GLY A 181 7.76 -15.37 -0.24
CA GLY A 181 9.19 -15.39 -0.51
C GLY A 181 9.55 -16.37 -1.62
N ASN A 182 8.96 -17.57 -1.61
CA ASN A 182 9.17 -18.57 -2.66
C ASN A 182 8.58 -18.16 -4.02
N LEU A 183 7.42 -17.50 -4.06
CA LEU A 183 6.88 -16.92 -5.29
C LEU A 183 7.85 -15.87 -5.86
N LEU A 184 8.29 -14.92 -5.03
CA LEU A 184 9.24 -13.89 -5.43
C LEU A 184 10.56 -14.50 -5.92
N PHE A 185 11.06 -15.54 -5.25
CA PHE A 185 12.24 -16.26 -5.70
C PHE A 185 12.06 -16.79 -7.13
N GLY A 186 10.95 -17.49 -7.38
CA GLY A 186 10.66 -18.04 -8.71
C GLY A 186 10.65 -16.96 -9.80
N LEU A 187 10.01 -15.81 -9.52
CA LEU A 187 9.92 -14.67 -10.45
C LEU A 187 11.28 -14.01 -10.72
N PHE A 188 12.10 -13.78 -9.69
CA PHE A 188 13.38 -13.10 -9.84
C PHE A 188 14.47 -14.02 -10.42
N GLU A 189 14.40 -15.33 -10.19
CA GLU A 189 15.28 -16.31 -10.83
C GLU A 189 14.91 -16.61 -12.29
N SER A 190 13.67 -16.35 -12.70
CA SER A 190 13.23 -16.50 -14.10
C SER A 190 13.55 -15.26 -14.92
N ASP A 191 13.01 -14.09 -14.57
CA ASP A 191 13.10 -12.85 -15.36
C ASP A 191 13.74 -11.67 -14.62
N GLY A 192 14.20 -11.89 -13.39
CA GLY A 192 14.95 -10.89 -12.64
C GLY A 192 16.37 -10.65 -13.17
N TRP A 193 16.95 -9.53 -12.77
CA TRP A 193 18.33 -9.18 -13.06
C TRP A 193 18.99 -8.55 -11.84
N VAL A 194 20.31 -8.70 -11.76
CA VAL A 194 21.17 -8.02 -10.78
C VAL A 194 22.18 -7.20 -11.56
N SER A 195 22.38 -5.95 -11.17
CA SER A 195 23.41 -5.09 -11.76
C SER A 195 24.18 -4.31 -10.70
N ARG A 196 25.40 -3.93 -11.04
CA ARG A 196 26.26 -3.09 -10.22
C ARG A 196 26.35 -1.71 -10.83
N GLU A 197 26.08 -0.68 -10.05
CA GLU A 197 26.26 0.71 -10.45
C GLU A 197 27.74 1.08 -10.54
N GLN A 198 28.05 2.20 -11.21
CA GLN A 198 29.39 2.80 -11.20
C GLN A 198 29.90 3.12 -9.79
N THR A 199 28.97 3.41 -8.87
CA THR A 199 29.31 3.62 -7.46
C THR A 199 29.79 2.33 -6.80
N GLY A 200 29.42 1.15 -7.31
CA GLY A 200 29.60 -0.15 -6.69
C GLY A 200 28.36 -0.66 -5.94
N ALA A 201 27.32 0.17 -5.81
CA ALA A 201 26.03 -0.26 -5.24
C ALA A 201 25.32 -1.27 -6.15
N LEU A 202 24.61 -2.21 -5.56
CA LEU A 202 23.83 -3.20 -6.30
C LEU A 202 22.41 -2.69 -6.56
N ARG A 203 21.83 -3.19 -7.65
CA ARG A 203 20.41 -3.07 -7.97
C ARG A 203 19.89 -4.43 -8.36
N VAL A 204 18.65 -4.69 -7.99
CA VAL A 204 17.89 -5.84 -8.44
C VAL A 204 16.67 -5.33 -9.18
N GLY A 205 16.24 -6.01 -10.22
CA GLY A 205 14.96 -5.69 -10.84
C GLY A 205 14.32 -6.87 -11.53
N TYR A 206 13.07 -6.66 -11.93
CA TYR A 206 12.22 -7.60 -12.64
C TYR A 206 11.50 -6.83 -13.75
N THR A 207 11.40 -7.41 -14.94
CA THR A 207 10.82 -6.74 -16.11
C THR A 207 9.65 -7.55 -16.66
N THR A 208 8.53 -6.89 -16.92
CA THR A 208 7.32 -7.52 -17.45
C THR A 208 6.56 -6.60 -18.40
N THR A 209 5.65 -7.17 -19.19
CA THR A 209 4.67 -6.42 -20.00
C THR A 209 3.30 -6.33 -19.35
N SER A 210 3.11 -6.93 -18.17
CA SER A 210 1.92 -6.79 -17.34
C SER A 210 2.14 -5.70 -16.29
N GLU A 211 1.39 -4.61 -16.40
CA GLU A 211 1.40 -3.52 -15.43
C GLU A 211 0.96 -4.03 -14.05
N GLN A 212 -0.15 -4.76 -14.01
CA GLN A 212 -0.72 -5.32 -12.79
C GLN A 212 0.29 -6.22 -12.07
N LEU A 213 0.99 -7.09 -12.79
CA LEU A 213 2.05 -7.93 -12.20
C LEU A 213 3.19 -7.10 -11.62
N ALA A 214 3.61 -6.03 -12.29
CA ALA A 214 4.66 -5.16 -11.77
C ALA A 214 4.26 -4.48 -10.45
N HIS A 215 3.02 -3.98 -10.36
CA HIS A 215 2.48 -3.40 -9.14
C HIS A 215 2.29 -4.44 -8.02
N GLN A 216 1.79 -5.63 -8.37
CA GLN A 216 1.64 -6.76 -7.44
C GLN A 216 2.99 -7.19 -6.84
N ILE A 217 4.04 -7.32 -7.65
CA ILE A 217 5.40 -7.61 -7.15
C ILE A 217 5.89 -6.46 -6.26
N HIS A 218 5.66 -5.20 -6.66
CA HIS A 218 6.01 -4.04 -5.85
C HIS A 218 5.36 -4.07 -4.46
N TRP A 219 4.07 -4.41 -4.37
CA TRP A 219 3.35 -4.51 -3.10
C TRP A 219 3.79 -5.69 -2.24
N LEU A 220 4.05 -6.86 -2.84
CA LEU A 220 4.59 -8.02 -2.10
C LEU A 220 5.98 -7.73 -1.53
N LEU A 221 6.86 -7.08 -2.30
CA LEU A 221 8.16 -6.62 -1.80
C LEU A 221 7.99 -5.68 -0.60
N LEU A 222 7.01 -4.78 -0.67
CA LEU A 222 6.75 -3.83 0.40
C LEU A 222 6.24 -4.50 1.69
N ARG A 223 5.59 -5.67 1.64
CA ARG A 223 5.26 -6.47 2.85
C ARG A 223 6.50 -6.96 3.60
N PHE A 224 7.61 -7.23 2.88
CA PHE A 224 8.91 -7.50 3.47
C PHE A 224 9.66 -6.23 3.91
N GLY A 225 9.04 -5.05 3.82
CA GLY A 225 9.73 -3.77 4.03
C GLY A 225 10.74 -3.42 2.93
N VAL A 226 10.71 -4.13 1.81
CA VAL A 226 11.61 -3.90 0.66
C VAL A 226 11.02 -2.80 -0.22
N GLY A 227 11.59 -1.60 -0.11
CA GLY A 227 11.24 -0.49 -1.00
C GLY A 227 11.67 -0.76 -2.44
N SER A 228 10.72 -0.74 -3.37
CA SER A 228 10.98 -0.81 -4.82
C SER A 228 10.26 0.32 -5.58
N THR A 229 10.58 0.49 -6.86
CA THR A 229 9.94 1.45 -7.77
C THR A 229 9.42 0.72 -8.99
N VAL A 230 8.18 1.01 -9.41
CA VAL A 230 7.66 0.58 -10.71
C VAL A 230 7.92 1.69 -11.72
N ARG A 231 8.59 1.36 -12.82
CA ARG A 231 8.87 2.29 -13.91
C ARG A 231 8.34 1.69 -15.20
N ASP A 232 7.64 2.49 -15.98
CA ASP A 232 7.28 2.13 -17.34
C ASP A 232 8.29 2.72 -18.32
N TYR A 233 8.48 2.06 -19.45
CA TYR A 233 9.18 2.62 -20.59
C TYR A 233 8.65 2.03 -21.90
N ASP A 234 8.74 2.83 -22.96
CA ASP A 234 8.51 2.38 -24.31
C ASP A 234 9.77 1.65 -24.84
N PRO A 235 9.73 0.33 -25.08
CA PRO A 235 10.87 -0.42 -25.60
C PRO A 235 11.25 -0.01 -27.02
N THR A 236 10.39 0.69 -27.77
CA THR A 236 10.71 1.21 -29.11
C THR A 236 11.83 2.26 -29.05
N GLN A 237 11.97 2.93 -27.91
CA GLN A 237 13.01 3.93 -27.66
C GLN A 237 14.37 3.32 -27.28
N LYS A 238 14.42 2.00 -27.01
CA LYS A 238 15.66 1.28 -26.70
C LYS A 238 16.20 0.55 -27.93
N ARG A 239 17.51 0.22 -27.89
CA ARG A 239 18.12 -0.61 -28.94
C ARG A 239 17.42 -1.97 -28.99
N PRO A 240 17.01 -2.45 -30.19
CA PRO A 240 16.36 -3.75 -30.33
C PRO A 240 17.31 -4.87 -29.89
N SER A 241 16.74 -5.92 -29.28
CA SER A 241 17.49 -7.13 -28.97
C SER A 241 17.78 -7.89 -30.26
N ILE A 242 18.90 -8.62 -30.30
CA ILE A 242 19.23 -9.49 -31.43
C ILE A 242 19.08 -10.93 -30.96
N VAL A 243 18.12 -11.65 -31.53
CA VAL A 243 17.89 -13.08 -31.26
C VAL A 243 18.00 -13.82 -32.59
N ASN A 244 18.94 -14.76 -32.69
CA ASN A 244 19.22 -15.52 -33.92
C ASN A 244 19.43 -14.61 -35.15
N GLY A 245 20.17 -13.51 -34.98
CA GLY A 245 20.45 -12.54 -36.05
C GLY A 245 19.28 -11.64 -36.45
N ARG A 246 18.09 -11.83 -35.85
CA ARG A 246 16.90 -10.99 -36.09
C ARG A 246 16.78 -9.92 -35.03
N ARG A 247 16.45 -8.69 -35.44
CA ARG A 247 16.10 -7.60 -34.51
C ARG A 247 14.71 -7.88 -33.96
N ILE A 248 14.63 -8.10 -32.65
CA ILE A 248 13.39 -8.24 -31.91
C ILE A 248 13.20 -6.97 -31.07
N GLN A 249 12.04 -6.36 -31.24
CA GLN A 249 11.62 -5.20 -30.46
C GLN A 249 10.20 -5.43 -30.00
N SER A 250 9.99 -5.37 -28.68
CA SER A 250 8.62 -5.34 -28.15
C SER A 250 7.93 -4.07 -28.63
N LYS A 251 6.64 -4.17 -28.95
CA LYS A 251 5.78 -3.03 -29.29
C LYS A 251 4.89 -2.60 -28.12
N ARG A 252 4.93 -3.34 -27.01
CA ARG A 252 4.13 -3.09 -25.82
C ARG A 252 4.95 -2.29 -24.81
N GLN A 253 4.29 -1.43 -24.05
CA GLN A 253 4.88 -0.80 -22.88
C GLN A 253 5.45 -1.87 -21.95
N VAL A 254 6.61 -1.58 -21.37
CA VAL A 254 7.31 -2.49 -20.47
C VAL A 254 7.40 -1.84 -19.10
N PHE A 255 7.17 -2.65 -18.07
CA PHE A 255 7.22 -2.26 -16.67
C PHE A 255 8.40 -2.92 -15.99
N GLU A 256 9.15 -2.15 -15.23
CA GLU A 256 10.33 -2.56 -14.50
C GLU A 256 10.10 -2.30 -13.01
N VAL A 257 10.06 -3.37 -12.23
CA VAL A 257 10.15 -3.29 -10.78
C VAL A 257 11.63 -3.23 -10.42
N ARG A 258 12.04 -2.18 -9.71
CA ARG A 258 13.45 -1.95 -9.37
C ARG A 258 13.64 -1.77 -7.88
N ILE A 259 14.50 -2.59 -7.31
CA ILE A 259 14.99 -2.50 -5.94
C ILE A 259 16.32 -1.75 -5.98
N SER A 260 16.42 -0.67 -5.21
CA SER A 260 17.59 0.20 -5.17
C SER A 260 17.83 0.71 -3.77
N GLY A 261 19.09 1.04 -3.45
CA GLY A 261 19.51 1.26 -2.07
C GLY A 261 19.92 -0.06 -1.45
N MET A 262 21.13 -0.10 -0.89
CA MET A 262 21.70 -1.33 -0.35
C MET A 262 20.89 -1.88 0.82
N ASP A 263 20.18 -1.04 1.55
CA ASP A 263 19.23 -1.43 2.59
C ASP A 263 18.08 -2.28 2.01
N ASN A 264 17.44 -1.83 0.93
CA ASN A 264 16.39 -2.61 0.28
C ASN A 264 16.93 -3.88 -0.39
N VAL A 265 18.12 -3.81 -1.00
CA VAL A 265 18.74 -4.98 -1.66
C VAL A 265 19.11 -6.05 -0.64
N THR A 266 19.64 -5.66 0.52
CA THR A 266 19.97 -6.59 1.61
C THR A 266 18.71 -7.20 2.19
N ALA A 267 17.69 -6.38 2.51
CA ALA A 267 16.40 -6.87 2.99
C ALA A 267 15.72 -7.84 2.00
N PHE A 268 15.84 -7.58 0.69
CA PHE A 268 15.35 -8.49 -0.35
C PHE A 268 16.09 -9.84 -0.33
N ALA A 269 17.42 -9.81 -0.22
CA ALA A 269 18.24 -11.02 -0.16
C ALA A 269 17.97 -11.87 1.09
N GLU A 270 17.63 -11.23 2.22
CA GLU A 270 17.27 -11.89 3.48
C GLU A 270 15.85 -12.47 3.46
N SER A 271 14.93 -11.85 2.70
CA SER A 271 13.50 -12.20 2.69
C SER A 271 13.11 -13.32 1.73
N VAL A 272 13.99 -13.65 0.78
CA VAL A 272 13.69 -14.56 -0.34
C VAL A 272 14.71 -15.71 -0.33
N PRO A 273 14.33 -16.97 -0.62
CA PRO A 273 15.24 -18.12 -0.57
C PRO A 273 16.24 -18.13 -1.76
N MET A 274 17.25 -17.27 -1.73
CA MET A 274 18.22 -16.95 -2.79
C MET A 274 19.23 -18.06 -3.19
N TRP A 275 18.84 -19.33 -3.24
CA TRP A 275 19.75 -20.43 -3.60
C TRP A 275 20.02 -20.54 -5.11
N GLY A 276 19.19 -19.92 -5.94
CA GLY A 276 19.31 -19.93 -7.39
C GLY A 276 20.54 -19.17 -7.90
N PRO A 277 20.93 -19.34 -9.18
CA PRO A 277 22.14 -18.73 -9.71
C PRO A 277 22.22 -17.21 -9.55
N ARG A 278 21.10 -16.48 -9.69
CA ARG A 278 21.10 -15.01 -9.55
C ARG A 278 21.12 -14.59 -8.09
N GLY A 279 20.35 -15.26 -7.24
CA GLY A 279 20.32 -15.06 -5.79
C GLY A 279 21.68 -15.33 -5.16
N ALA A 280 22.35 -16.41 -5.55
CA ALA A 280 23.69 -16.74 -5.08
C ALA A 280 24.71 -15.65 -5.49
N ALA A 281 24.65 -15.19 -6.75
CA ALA A 281 25.50 -14.09 -7.21
C ALA A 281 25.21 -12.77 -6.47
N LEU A 282 23.95 -12.50 -6.14
CA LEU A 282 23.56 -11.35 -5.34
C LEU A 282 24.14 -11.43 -3.93
N ILE A 283 23.92 -12.53 -3.22
CA ILE A 283 24.45 -12.75 -1.86
C ILE A 283 25.97 -12.59 -1.84
N GLN A 284 26.68 -13.19 -2.79
CA GLN A 284 28.14 -13.09 -2.86
C GLN A 284 28.62 -11.65 -3.06
N ALA A 285 27.85 -10.83 -3.78
CA ALA A 285 28.23 -9.44 -4.09
C ALA A 285 27.89 -8.45 -2.96
N ILE A 286 26.95 -8.77 -2.06
CA ILE A 286 26.48 -7.85 -1.01
C ILE A 286 27.61 -7.36 -0.10
N PRO A 287 28.48 -8.22 0.49
CA PRO A 287 29.49 -7.78 1.46
C PRO A 287 30.39 -6.67 0.91
N GLU A 288 30.88 -6.83 -0.32
CA GLU A 288 31.70 -5.83 -1.00
C GLU A 288 30.89 -4.55 -1.32
N ALA A 289 29.66 -4.70 -1.81
CA ALA A 289 28.81 -3.56 -2.16
C ALA A 289 28.40 -2.71 -0.95
N THR A 290 28.33 -3.32 0.24
CA THR A 290 28.06 -2.63 1.51
C THR A 290 29.26 -1.92 2.11
N GLN A 291 30.48 -2.13 1.59
CA GLN A 291 31.67 -1.42 2.08
C GLN A 291 31.62 0.07 1.68
N GLY A 292 31.78 0.94 2.68
CA GLY A 292 31.85 2.40 2.52
C GLY A 292 30.52 3.15 2.72
N ARG A 293 30.58 4.48 2.70
CA ARG A 293 29.39 5.34 2.84
C ARG A 293 28.57 5.31 1.54
N ARG A 294 27.41 4.65 1.58
CA ARG A 294 26.44 4.60 0.46
C ARG A 294 25.22 5.45 0.76
N ARG A 295 24.57 5.95 -0.29
CA ARG A 295 23.27 6.62 -0.17
C ARG A 295 22.19 5.55 0.05
N GLY A 296 21.54 5.56 1.21
CA GLY A 296 20.41 4.67 1.54
C GLY A 296 19.09 5.09 0.87
N SER A 297 18.06 4.26 1.04
CA SER A 297 16.68 4.55 0.64
C SER A 297 16.14 5.84 1.25
N GLN A 298 15.10 6.42 0.65
CA GLN A 298 14.34 7.50 1.30
C GLN A 298 13.57 6.99 2.53
N ALA A 299 13.29 5.69 2.62
CA ALA A 299 12.65 5.05 3.77
C ALA A 299 13.55 5.06 5.03
N THR A 300 14.85 5.34 4.88
CA THR A 300 15.81 5.40 5.99
C THR A 300 15.81 6.74 6.72
N TYR A 301 14.93 7.68 6.39
CA TYR A 301 14.93 9.02 7.00
C TYR A 301 13.63 9.29 7.76
N LEU A 302 13.72 9.88 8.95
CA LEU A 302 12.57 10.39 9.70
C LEU A 302 11.87 11.54 8.96
N ALA A 303 10.62 11.83 9.31
CA ALA A 303 9.90 13.02 8.86
C ALA A 303 10.70 14.30 9.19
N ALA A 304 10.59 15.34 8.35
CA ALA A 304 11.32 16.58 8.61
C ALA A 304 10.88 17.22 9.94
N GLU A 305 9.59 17.18 10.25
CA GLU A 305 9.00 17.71 11.49
C GLU A 305 9.56 17.07 12.78
N MET A 306 9.99 15.80 12.72
CA MET A 306 10.57 15.11 13.88
C MET A 306 12.01 15.54 14.17
N THR A 307 12.67 16.24 13.24
CA THR A 307 14.10 16.55 13.35
C THR A 307 14.40 17.39 14.58
N ASP A 308 13.68 18.50 14.74
CA ASP A 308 13.94 19.44 15.83
C ASP A 308 13.54 18.85 17.18
N ALA A 309 12.45 18.07 17.23
CA ALA A 309 12.03 17.37 18.45
C ALA A 309 13.12 16.41 18.97
N VAL A 310 13.71 15.59 18.10
CA VAL A 310 14.79 14.67 18.47
C VAL A 310 16.06 15.42 18.87
N LEU A 311 16.44 16.47 18.13
CA LEU A 311 17.65 17.23 18.43
C LEU A 311 17.54 17.96 19.78
N ASN A 312 16.40 18.61 20.06
CA ASN A 312 16.17 19.29 21.33
C ASN A 312 16.14 18.31 22.51
N TYR A 313 15.49 17.15 22.33
CA TYR A 313 15.44 16.11 23.36
C TYR A 313 16.84 15.61 23.75
N LEU A 314 17.71 15.38 22.76
CA LEU A 314 19.09 14.95 23.01
C LEU A 314 19.93 16.04 23.69
N ASP A 315 19.72 17.31 23.32
CA ASP A 315 20.39 18.46 23.94
C ASP A 315 19.98 18.62 25.41
N GLU A 316 18.68 18.50 25.72
CA GLU A 316 18.15 18.53 27.09
C GLU A 316 18.69 17.37 27.95
N ARG A 317 18.91 16.19 27.36
CA ARG A 317 19.59 15.06 28.02
C ARG A 317 21.11 15.23 28.14
N GLY A 318 21.69 16.25 27.53
CA GLY A 318 23.13 16.51 27.53
C GLY A 318 23.94 15.55 26.67
N VAL A 319 23.31 14.85 25.71
CA VAL A 319 24.02 13.91 24.82
C VAL A 319 24.80 14.71 23.78
N THR A 320 26.12 14.61 23.83
CA THR A 320 26.97 15.32 22.87
C THR A 320 27.07 14.60 21.53
N ALA A 321 27.39 15.34 20.47
CA ALA A 321 27.63 14.75 19.15
C ALA A 321 28.76 13.70 19.15
N GLN A 322 29.76 13.88 20.01
CA GLN A 322 30.88 12.96 20.13
C GLN A 322 30.46 11.63 20.79
N GLU A 323 29.66 11.69 21.84
CA GLU A 323 29.11 10.51 22.51
C GLU A 323 28.15 9.76 21.59
N ALA A 324 27.22 10.47 20.94
CA ALA A 324 26.31 9.86 19.98
C ALA A 324 27.07 9.18 18.82
N ALA A 325 28.12 9.81 18.28
CA ALA A 325 28.94 9.21 17.24
C ALA A 325 29.67 7.94 17.73
N ALA A 326 30.13 7.92 18.98
CA ALA A 326 30.74 6.75 19.58
C ALA A 326 29.74 5.60 19.77
N MET A 327 28.51 5.90 20.21
CA MET A 327 27.43 4.92 20.37
C MET A 327 26.96 4.35 19.02
N ILE A 328 26.81 5.18 17.99
CA ILE A 328 26.38 4.77 16.65
C ILE A 328 27.48 4.01 15.90
N GLY A 329 28.75 4.34 16.15
CA GLY A 329 29.90 3.68 15.53
C GLY A 329 30.07 4.01 14.04
N VAL A 330 30.42 3.00 13.24
CA VAL A 330 30.84 3.16 11.82
C VAL A 330 29.78 3.80 10.92
N ALA A 331 28.51 3.68 11.28
CA ALA A 331 27.40 4.27 10.53
C ALA A 331 27.31 5.79 10.73
N SER A 332 27.94 6.34 11.77
CA SER A 332 27.82 7.74 12.20
C SER A 332 28.28 8.75 11.14
N GLY A 333 27.66 9.93 11.19
CA GLY A 333 28.20 11.12 10.55
C GLY A 333 29.42 11.67 11.30
N ASP A 334 30.02 12.73 10.74
CA ASP A 334 31.16 13.40 11.37
C ASP A 334 30.69 14.23 12.58
N PRO A 335 31.16 13.95 13.81
CA PRO A 335 30.75 14.68 15.01
C PRO A 335 31.17 16.15 15.00
N ARG A 336 32.15 16.54 14.17
CA ARG A 336 32.63 17.93 14.09
C ARG A 336 31.59 18.91 13.56
N GLY A 337 30.58 18.45 12.82
CA GLY A 337 29.44 19.29 12.43
C GLY A 337 28.20 19.11 13.29
N GLY A 338 28.37 18.60 14.52
CA GLY A 338 27.32 18.54 15.53
C GLY A 338 26.33 17.39 15.38
N MET A 339 25.36 17.34 16.30
CA MET A 339 24.41 16.23 16.44
C MET A 339 23.62 15.97 15.15
N LYS A 340 23.22 17.03 14.43
CA LYS A 340 22.53 16.90 13.15
C LYS A 340 23.40 16.16 12.12
N GLN A 341 24.69 16.47 12.00
CA GLN A 341 25.54 15.76 11.04
C GLN A 341 25.75 14.29 11.43
N VAL A 342 25.88 14.02 12.73
CA VAL A 342 25.98 12.67 13.31
C VAL A 342 24.77 11.83 12.92
N LEU A 343 23.57 12.33 13.15
CA LEU A 343 22.32 11.60 12.89
C LEU A 343 21.85 11.67 11.43
N GLY A 344 22.26 12.69 10.66
CA GLY A 344 21.99 12.81 9.23
C GLY A 344 21.96 14.25 8.72
N ALA A 345 22.70 14.55 7.65
CA ALA A 345 22.96 15.92 7.21
C ALA A 345 21.71 16.75 6.89
N SER A 346 20.79 16.22 6.09
CA SER A 346 19.55 16.92 5.69
C SER A 346 18.37 16.57 6.58
N ARG A 347 18.23 15.28 6.90
CA ARG A 347 17.20 14.69 7.77
C ARG A 347 17.86 13.60 8.59
N LEU A 348 17.33 13.34 9.78
CA LEU A 348 17.80 12.29 10.66
C LEU A 348 17.58 10.92 10.00
N ARG A 349 18.60 10.07 10.03
CA ARG A 349 18.52 8.71 9.51
C ARG A 349 18.04 7.77 10.61
N ARG A 350 17.03 6.96 10.29
CA ARG A 350 16.37 6.03 11.22
C ARG A 350 17.35 5.01 11.78
N ASP A 351 18.26 4.47 10.97
CA ASP A 351 19.28 3.50 11.42
C ASP A 351 20.24 4.09 12.46
N ARG A 352 20.60 5.37 12.31
CA ARG A 352 21.45 6.08 13.28
C ARG A 352 20.70 6.45 14.55
N VAL A 353 19.46 6.89 14.43
CA VAL A 353 18.60 7.17 15.59
C VAL A 353 18.29 5.88 16.34
N GLN A 354 18.10 4.75 15.63
CA GLN A 354 17.91 3.43 16.23
C GLN A 354 19.13 3.00 17.03
N ALA A 355 20.32 3.04 16.45
CA ALA A 355 21.55 2.68 17.16
C ALA A 355 21.75 3.54 18.42
N LEU A 356 21.36 4.82 18.36
CA LEU A 356 21.40 5.71 19.52
C LEU A 356 20.31 5.38 20.56
N ALA A 357 19.09 5.08 20.12
CA ALA A 357 17.98 4.67 20.98
C ALA A 357 18.34 3.40 21.77
N ASP A 358 18.86 2.39 21.06
CA ASP A 358 19.28 1.11 21.64
C ASP A 358 20.42 1.31 22.66
N ALA A 359 21.42 2.13 22.32
CA ALA A 359 22.57 2.39 23.19
C ALA A 359 22.19 3.19 24.46
N LEU A 360 21.16 4.03 24.38
CA LEU A 360 20.67 4.83 25.49
C LEU A 360 19.52 4.17 26.27
N ASP A 361 18.99 3.05 25.78
CA ASP A 361 17.72 2.43 26.22
C ASP A 361 16.60 3.48 26.32
N ASP A 362 16.42 4.26 25.24
CA ASP A 362 15.58 5.45 25.27
C ASP A 362 14.20 5.26 24.64
N LYS A 363 13.16 5.33 25.47
CA LYS A 363 11.78 5.16 25.03
C LYS A 363 11.34 6.23 24.03
N PHE A 364 11.71 7.50 24.21
CA PHE A 364 11.25 8.58 23.33
C PHE A 364 11.79 8.38 21.90
N LEU A 365 13.08 8.04 21.77
CA LEU A 365 13.69 7.74 20.47
C LEU A 365 13.06 6.50 19.83
N HIS A 366 12.74 5.46 20.61
CA HIS A 366 11.99 4.30 20.12
C HIS A 366 10.59 4.67 19.63
N ASP A 367 9.85 5.51 20.37
CA ASP A 367 8.53 5.98 19.97
C ASP A 367 8.59 6.78 18.65
N MET A 368 9.61 7.64 18.48
CA MET A 368 9.83 8.36 17.21
C MET A 368 10.15 7.42 16.04
N LEU A 369 10.75 6.26 16.31
CA LEU A 369 11.08 5.25 15.30
C LEU A 369 9.92 4.29 14.99
N ALA A 370 8.84 4.31 15.78
CA ALA A 370 7.69 3.44 15.58
C ALA A 370 6.90 3.76 14.30
N GLU A 371 7.01 5.00 13.79
CA GLU A 371 6.30 5.43 12.57
C GLU A 371 6.61 4.52 11.36
N GLU A 372 5.55 4.03 10.72
CA GLU A 372 5.63 3.10 9.59
C GLU A 372 5.48 3.80 8.23
N LEU A 373 5.48 5.13 8.24
CA LEU A 373 5.39 5.99 7.07
C LEU A 373 6.77 6.49 6.61
N ARG A 374 6.88 6.75 5.31
CA ARG A 374 7.98 7.49 4.69
C ARG A 374 7.41 8.64 3.87
N TYR A 375 8.20 9.70 3.76
CA TYR A 375 7.78 10.93 3.08
C TYR A 375 8.56 11.13 1.78
N SER A 376 7.85 10.93 0.67
CA SER A 376 8.39 10.98 -0.69
C SER A 376 8.01 12.27 -1.40
N VAL A 377 8.97 12.84 -2.13
CA VAL A 377 8.81 14.13 -2.82
C VAL A 377 7.88 14.00 -4.04
N ILE A 378 6.95 14.92 -4.20
CA ILE A 378 6.20 15.13 -5.44
C ILE A 378 7.16 15.68 -6.51
N ARG A 379 7.37 14.91 -7.57
CA ARG A 379 8.25 15.26 -8.68
C ARG A 379 7.57 16.17 -9.69
N GLU A 380 6.28 15.99 -9.86
CA GLU A 380 5.48 16.67 -10.87
C GLU A 380 4.01 16.63 -10.45
N VAL A 381 3.31 17.75 -10.70
CA VAL A 381 1.86 17.81 -10.67
C VAL A 381 1.40 17.74 -12.13
N LEU A 382 0.69 16.68 -12.48
CA LEU A 382 0.22 16.39 -13.82
C LEU A 382 -1.03 17.22 -14.16
N PRO A 383 -1.27 17.50 -15.46
CA PRO A 383 -2.45 18.24 -15.89
C PRO A 383 -3.76 17.60 -15.44
N THR A 384 -4.74 18.44 -15.16
CA THR A 384 -6.10 18.00 -14.83
C THR A 384 -6.69 17.17 -15.97
N ARG A 385 -7.39 16.09 -15.62
CA ARG A 385 -8.20 15.31 -16.57
C ARG A 385 -9.54 14.93 -15.95
N ARG A 386 -10.52 14.61 -16.80
CA ARG A 386 -11.79 14.01 -16.37
C ARG A 386 -11.61 12.52 -16.16
N ALA A 387 -12.01 12.01 -15.00
CA ALA A 387 -11.99 10.58 -14.70
C ALA A 387 -13.17 10.22 -13.79
N ARG A 388 -13.64 8.97 -13.87
CA ARG A 388 -14.56 8.42 -12.87
C ARG A 388 -13.80 8.29 -11.55
N THR A 389 -14.39 8.78 -10.47
CA THR A 389 -13.78 8.84 -9.14
C THR A 389 -14.56 7.99 -8.15
N PHE A 390 -13.84 7.37 -7.24
CA PHE A 390 -14.39 6.51 -6.21
C PHE A 390 -13.84 6.93 -4.85
N ASP A 391 -14.60 6.66 -3.80
CA ASP A 391 -14.15 6.83 -2.42
C ASP A 391 -14.53 5.61 -1.59
N LEU A 392 -13.76 5.34 -0.54
CA LEU A 392 -13.97 4.19 0.34
C LEU A 392 -14.22 4.67 1.76
N GLU A 393 -15.11 3.98 2.45
CA GLU A 393 -15.26 4.10 3.89
C GLU A 393 -14.55 2.93 4.55
N VAL A 394 -13.54 3.25 5.35
CA VAL A 394 -12.69 2.35 6.12
C VAL A 394 -12.98 2.57 7.59
N GLU A 395 -13.20 1.48 8.31
CA GLU A 395 -13.55 1.48 9.73
C GLU A 395 -12.47 2.12 10.61
N GLU A 396 -12.90 2.82 11.67
CA GLU A 396 -12.11 3.47 12.73
C GLU A 396 -11.19 4.62 12.29
N LEU A 397 -10.29 4.36 11.34
CA LEU A 397 -9.16 5.25 11.04
C LEU A 397 -9.49 6.28 9.97
N HIS A 398 -10.53 6.05 9.18
CA HIS A 398 -10.95 6.93 8.09
C HIS A 398 -9.84 7.31 7.10
N THR A 399 -8.87 6.42 6.89
CA THR A 399 -7.77 6.62 5.93
C THR A 399 -7.59 5.37 5.09
N LEU A 400 -6.99 5.54 3.91
CA LEU A 400 -6.59 4.43 3.05
C LEU A 400 -5.26 4.72 2.36
N VAL A 401 -4.68 3.70 1.75
CA VAL A 401 -3.54 3.86 0.84
C VAL A 401 -4.02 3.69 -0.59
N ALA A 402 -4.01 4.76 -1.37
CA ALA A 402 -4.35 4.77 -2.79
C ALA A 402 -3.08 5.01 -3.61
N GLU A 403 -2.78 4.10 -4.56
CA GLU A 403 -1.56 4.19 -5.41
C GLU A 403 -0.27 4.38 -4.61
N GLY A 404 -0.20 3.78 -3.42
CA GLY A 404 0.93 3.87 -2.51
C GLY A 404 1.05 5.20 -1.76
N VAL A 405 0.02 6.05 -1.76
CA VAL A 405 -0.06 7.32 -1.01
C VAL A 405 -1.17 7.25 0.03
N VAL A 406 -0.90 7.74 1.24
CA VAL A 406 -1.90 7.80 2.31
C VAL A 406 -2.87 8.95 2.05
N VAL A 407 -4.16 8.64 1.96
CA VAL A 407 -5.25 9.57 1.73
C VAL A 407 -6.36 9.39 2.76
N HIS A 408 -7.21 10.40 2.93
CA HIS A 408 -8.33 10.35 3.88
C HIS A 408 -9.61 9.89 3.18
N ASN A 409 -10.46 9.16 3.89
CA ASN A 409 -11.84 8.87 3.49
C ASN A 409 -12.66 10.15 3.62
N CYS A 410 -12.60 11.02 2.64
CA CYS A 410 -13.47 12.20 2.58
C CYS A 410 -13.32 12.82 1.21
N SER A 411 -14.19 12.42 0.30
CA SER A 411 -14.67 13.33 -0.72
C SER A 411 -16.21 13.34 -0.81
N PRO A 412 -16.81 14.50 -1.15
CA PRO A 412 -18.17 14.93 -0.75
C PRO A 412 -19.32 14.12 -1.40
N PRO A 413 -20.56 14.22 -0.85
CA PRO A 413 -21.15 15.46 -0.34
C PRO A 413 -21.10 15.54 1.18
N PHE A 414 -20.34 16.49 1.72
CA PHE A 414 -20.40 16.78 3.16
C PHE A 414 -21.83 17.17 3.52
N LYS A 415 -22.41 16.46 4.50
CA LYS A 415 -23.51 16.99 5.30
C LYS A 415 -22.87 17.72 6.47
N GLN A 416 -22.97 19.04 6.50
CA GLN A 416 -22.54 19.83 7.66
C GLN A 416 -23.57 19.67 8.77
N ALA A 417 -23.11 19.53 10.02
CA ALA A 417 -23.96 19.50 11.20
C ALA A 417 -23.49 20.57 12.18
N GLU A 418 -24.42 21.39 12.64
CA GLU A 418 -24.20 22.39 13.69
C GLU A 418 -24.87 21.89 14.97
N PHE A 419 -24.15 21.94 16.10
CA PHE A 419 -24.71 21.59 17.40
C PHE A 419 -24.09 22.44 18.50
N ASP A 420 -24.88 22.72 19.53
CA ASP A 420 -24.44 23.45 20.70
C ASP A 420 -23.68 22.49 21.66
N ILE A 421 -22.50 22.90 22.13
CA ILE A 421 -21.78 22.22 23.21
C ILE A 421 -21.99 22.99 24.52
N LEU A 422 -22.57 22.33 25.51
CA LEU A 422 -22.83 22.90 26.83
C LEU A 422 -21.77 22.45 27.84
N TYR A 423 -21.21 23.41 28.58
CA TYR A 423 -20.21 23.14 29.61
C TYR A 423 -20.75 22.16 30.67
N GLY A 424 -20.03 21.08 30.93
CA GLY A 424 -20.40 20.03 31.89
C GLY A 424 -21.54 19.08 31.45
N LYS A 425 -22.13 19.28 30.26
CA LYS A 425 -23.22 18.44 29.73
C LYS A 425 -22.92 17.82 28.35
N GLY A 426 -21.97 18.37 27.59
CA GLY A 426 -21.61 17.85 26.27
C GLY A 426 -22.53 18.39 25.16
N ILE A 427 -22.74 17.59 24.11
CA ILE A 427 -23.56 17.95 22.95
C ILE A 427 -25.03 18.04 23.37
N SER A 428 -25.69 19.15 23.04
CA SER A 428 -27.09 19.39 23.38
C SER A 428 -28.04 18.76 22.36
N ARG A 429 -28.56 17.57 22.66
CA ARG A 429 -29.56 16.87 21.82
C ARG A 429 -30.80 17.74 21.59
N GLU A 430 -31.34 18.32 22.65
CA GLU A 430 -32.57 19.11 22.61
C GLU A 430 -32.36 20.42 21.85
N GLY A 431 -31.15 21.00 21.94
CA GLY A 431 -30.75 22.14 21.12
C GLY A 431 -30.80 21.81 19.63
N SER A 432 -30.23 20.67 19.23
CA SER A 432 -30.26 20.19 17.85
C SER A 432 -31.67 19.86 17.37
N LEU A 433 -32.53 19.29 18.22
CA LEU A 433 -33.93 19.01 17.88
C LEU A 433 -34.73 20.30 17.61
N ILE A 434 -34.47 21.38 18.37
CA ILE A 434 -35.12 22.68 18.12
C ILE A 434 -34.67 23.25 16.77
N ASP A 435 -33.37 23.26 16.49
CA ASP A 435 -32.84 23.82 15.24
C ASP A 435 -33.32 23.02 14.03
N MET A 436 -33.22 21.69 14.08
CA MET A 436 -33.72 20.80 13.02
C MET A 436 -35.24 20.88 12.89
N GLY A 437 -35.98 20.98 14.00
CA GLY A 437 -37.43 21.14 13.98
C GLY A 437 -37.86 22.45 13.31
N VAL A 438 -37.12 23.55 13.52
CA VAL A 438 -37.37 24.82 12.84
C VAL A 438 -37.02 24.73 11.35
N ASP A 439 -35.86 24.18 11.01
CA ASP A 439 -35.41 24.02 9.62
C ASP A 439 -36.38 23.16 8.80
N GLN A 440 -36.85 22.07 9.39
CA GLN A 440 -37.84 21.18 8.79
C GLN A 440 -39.28 21.71 8.90
N GLY A 441 -39.50 22.89 9.46
CA GLY A 441 -40.82 23.54 9.56
C GLY A 441 -41.81 22.83 10.49
N LEU A 442 -41.33 21.96 11.38
CA LEU A 442 -42.11 21.29 12.42
C LEU A 442 -42.31 22.19 13.65
N ILE A 443 -41.30 23.00 13.99
CA ILE A 443 -41.35 24.00 15.05
C ILE A 443 -41.48 25.38 14.42
N ARG A 444 -42.46 26.17 14.86
CA ARG A 444 -42.65 27.55 14.40
C ARG A 444 -41.92 28.52 15.32
N LYS A 445 -41.15 29.43 14.72
CA LYS A 445 -40.51 30.54 15.41
C LYS A 445 -41.24 31.85 15.12
N SER A 446 -41.81 32.48 16.15
CA SER A 446 -42.45 33.81 16.05
C SER A 446 -41.74 34.78 16.98
N GLY A 447 -40.81 35.56 16.43
CA GLY A 447 -39.92 36.41 17.21
C GLY A 447 -39.00 35.58 18.10
N ALA A 448 -39.10 35.76 19.42
CA ALA A 448 -38.35 34.98 20.41
C ALA A 448 -39.05 33.69 20.84
N TRP A 449 -40.28 33.42 20.39
CA TRP A 449 -41.07 32.27 20.83
C TRP A 449 -40.93 31.06 19.89
N PHE A 450 -40.83 29.87 20.48
CA PHE A 450 -40.87 28.58 19.78
C PHE A 450 -42.17 27.85 20.10
N THR A 451 -42.87 27.36 19.08
CA THR A 451 -44.17 26.68 19.19
C THR A 451 -44.19 25.40 18.38
N TYR A 452 -44.70 24.32 18.95
CA TYR A 452 -44.88 23.03 18.30
C TYR A 452 -46.36 22.62 18.40
N GLU A 453 -47.02 22.35 17.27
CA GLU A 453 -48.44 21.93 17.18
C GLU A 453 -49.47 22.73 18.03
N GLY A 454 -49.17 23.99 18.34
CA GLY A 454 -50.02 24.87 19.14
C GLY A 454 -49.57 25.04 20.59
N GLU A 455 -48.63 24.21 21.06
CA GLU A 455 -48.01 24.29 22.37
C GLU A 455 -46.76 25.19 22.35
N GLN A 456 -46.62 26.06 23.35
CA GLN A 456 -45.47 26.95 23.48
C GLN A 456 -44.33 26.23 24.17
N LEU A 457 -43.26 25.94 23.42
CA LEU A 457 -42.03 25.34 23.96
C LEU A 457 -41.29 26.34 24.87
N GLY A 458 -41.34 27.63 24.55
CA GLY A 458 -40.80 28.69 25.41
C GLY A 458 -40.29 29.92 24.67
N GLN A 459 -39.99 30.97 25.45
CA GLN A 459 -39.38 32.20 24.96
C GLN A 459 -37.85 32.09 25.02
N GLY A 460 -37.21 32.06 23.86
CA GLY A 460 -35.76 31.87 23.71
C GLY A 460 -35.38 30.39 23.64
N LYS A 461 -34.24 30.12 22.99
CA LYS A 461 -33.76 28.74 22.72
C LYS A 461 -33.47 27.97 24.01
N GLU A 462 -33.01 28.66 25.06
CA GLU A 462 -32.69 28.05 26.35
C GLU A 462 -33.94 27.56 27.10
N ASN A 463 -35.01 28.36 27.12
CA ASN A 463 -36.27 27.95 27.75
C ASN A 463 -36.96 26.83 26.95
N ALA A 464 -36.93 26.89 25.61
CA ALA A 464 -37.42 25.80 24.76
C ALA A 464 -36.62 24.51 24.98
N ARG A 465 -35.31 24.60 25.23
CA ARG A 465 -34.48 23.45 25.56
C ARG A 465 -34.86 22.85 26.90
N ASN A 466 -35.02 23.67 27.94
CA ASN A 466 -35.43 23.20 29.27
C ASN A 466 -36.79 22.52 29.22
N PHE A 467 -37.73 23.05 28.44
CA PHE A 467 -39.03 22.42 28.21
C PHE A 467 -38.90 21.01 27.60
N LEU A 468 -38.05 20.81 26.58
CA LEU A 468 -37.83 19.49 25.98
C LEU A 468 -37.07 18.52 26.90
N VAL A 469 -36.23 19.04 27.80
CA VAL A 469 -35.59 18.22 28.85
C VAL A 469 -36.61 17.75 29.88
N GLU A 470 -37.57 18.60 30.23
CA GLU A 470 -38.64 18.30 31.19
C GLU A 470 -39.76 17.42 30.58
N ASN A 471 -39.96 17.50 29.26
CA ASN A 471 -40.99 16.79 28.50
C ASN A 471 -40.35 15.92 27.39
N ALA A 472 -39.75 14.80 27.83
CA ALA A 472 -39.01 13.90 26.94
C ALA A 472 -39.90 13.22 25.88
N ASP A 473 -41.18 13.04 26.17
CA ASP A 473 -42.19 12.52 25.25
C ASP A 473 -42.37 13.43 24.03
N VAL A 474 -42.44 14.75 24.25
CA VAL A 474 -42.53 15.75 23.17
C VAL A 474 -41.22 15.79 22.37
N ALA A 475 -40.07 15.66 23.04
CA ALA A 475 -38.77 15.63 22.37
C ALA A 475 -38.62 14.40 21.45
N ASP A 476 -39.04 13.21 21.91
CA ASP A 476 -38.99 11.98 21.14
C ASP A 476 -39.98 11.99 19.97
N GLU A 477 -41.16 12.61 20.14
CA GLU A 477 -42.12 12.82 19.05
C GLU A 477 -41.54 13.73 17.95
N ILE A 478 -40.93 14.86 18.35
CA ILE A 478 -40.26 15.78 17.42
C ILE A 478 -39.13 15.06 16.69
N GLU A 479 -38.30 14.29 17.39
CA GLU A 479 -37.22 13.52 16.78
C GLU A 479 -37.75 12.51 15.76
N LYS A 480 -38.81 11.78 16.11
CA LYS A 480 -39.44 10.80 15.21
C LYS A 480 -39.95 11.48 13.93
N LYS A 481 -40.69 12.59 14.05
CA LYS A 481 -41.20 13.33 12.88
C LYS A 481 -40.07 13.91 12.02
N ILE A 482 -38.99 14.39 12.64
CA ILE A 482 -37.80 14.85 11.91
C ILE A 482 -37.17 13.69 11.12
N LYS A 483 -36.96 12.54 11.76
CA LYS A 483 -36.39 11.34 11.15
C LYS A 483 -37.24 10.81 10.00
N GLU A 484 -38.56 10.71 10.19
CA GLU A 484 -39.50 10.29 9.15
C GLU A 484 -39.48 11.24 7.94
N LYS A 485 -39.49 12.55 8.19
CA LYS A 485 -39.46 13.57 7.12
C LYS A 485 -38.14 13.56 6.34
N LEU A 486 -37.04 13.22 7.00
CA LEU A 486 -35.71 13.09 6.39
C LEU A 486 -35.45 11.68 5.81
N GLY A 487 -36.38 10.73 5.93
CA GLY A 487 -36.23 9.36 5.46
C GLY A 487 -35.17 8.55 6.21
N ILE A 488 -34.91 8.88 7.48
CA ILE A 488 -33.89 8.26 8.33
C ILE A 488 -34.57 7.29 9.30
N GLY A 489 -34.43 5.99 9.06
CA GLY A 489 -35.03 4.93 9.87
C GLY A 489 -35.21 3.66 9.03
N ALA A 490 -35.32 2.49 9.67
CA ALA A 490 -35.50 1.23 8.97
C ALA A 490 -36.81 1.25 8.17
N VAL A 491 -36.70 1.31 6.84
CA VAL A 491 -37.80 0.90 5.97
C VAL A 491 -37.90 -0.61 6.13
N VAL A 492 -38.85 -1.08 6.94
CA VAL A 492 -39.26 -2.48 6.87
C VAL A 492 -39.99 -2.61 5.54
N THR A 493 -39.26 -3.00 4.50
CA THR A 493 -39.86 -3.49 3.27
C THR A 493 -40.41 -4.88 3.58
N ASP A 494 -41.74 -5.02 3.64
CA ASP A 494 -42.45 -6.31 3.65
C ASP A 494 -42.31 -7.01 2.27
N ASP A 495 -41.09 -7.13 1.77
CA ASP A 495 -40.79 -7.89 0.55
C ASP A 495 -39.76 -9.00 0.89
N PRO A 496 -40.19 -10.27 1.03
CA PRO A 496 -39.33 -11.41 1.35
C PRO A 496 -38.33 -11.78 0.25
N SER A 497 -38.22 -10.99 -0.82
CA SER A 497 -37.41 -11.33 -2.00
C SER A 497 -36.10 -10.56 -2.15
N ASN A 498 -35.75 -9.68 -1.21
CA ASN A 498 -34.50 -8.90 -1.28
C ASN A 498 -33.59 -9.19 -0.07
N ASP A 499 -33.05 -10.41 -0.02
CA ASP A 499 -31.89 -10.69 0.82
C ASP A 499 -30.71 -9.86 0.32
N GLY A 500 -30.13 -9.07 1.23
CA GLY A 500 -29.04 -8.13 0.99
C GLY A 500 -27.76 -8.76 0.45
N VAL A 501 -27.76 -9.10 -0.84
CA VAL A 501 -26.57 -9.44 -1.59
C VAL A 501 -26.03 -8.14 -2.20
N LEU A 502 -24.94 -7.65 -1.62
CA LEU A 502 -24.11 -6.62 -2.26
C LEU A 502 -23.75 -7.12 -3.67
N PRO A 503 -23.85 -6.28 -4.73
CA PRO A 503 -23.43 -6.69 -6.05
C PRO A 503 -21.95 -7.10 -6.01
N ALA A 504 -21.64 -8.24 -6.64
CA ALA A 504 -20.30 -8.79 -6.68
C ALA A 504 -19.28 -7.73 -7.15
N PRO A 505 -18.04 -7.75 -6.62
CA PRO A 505 -16.99 -6.85 -7.09
C PRO A 505 -16.84 -6.98 -8.60
N VAL A 506 -16.78 -5.85 -9.29
CA VAL A 506 -16.48 -5.82 -10.72
C VAL A 506 -15.04 -6.33 -10.88
N ASP A 507 -14.86 -7.44 -11.59
CA ASP A 507 -13.52 -7.95 -11.92
C ASP A 507 -12.72 -6.86 -12.66
N PHE A 508 -11.58 -6.47 -12.09
CA PHE A 508 -10.59 -5.59 -12.73
C PHE A 508 -9.49 -6.42 -13.41
#